data_AF-A0AA90U3D5-F1
#
_entry.id   AF-A0AA90U3D5-F1
#
_cell.length_a   1.000
_cell.length_b   1.000
_cell.length_c   1.000
_cell.angle_alpha   90.00
_cell.angle_beta   90.00
_cell.angle_gamma   90.00
#
_symmetry.space_group_name_H-M   'P 1'
#
loop_
_entity.id
_entity.type
_entity.pdbx_description
1 polymer ?
#
loop_
_entity_poly.entity_id
_entity_poly.type
_entity_poly.pdbx_seq_one_letter_code
_entity_poly.pdbx_strand_id
1 'polypeptide(L)'
;MTSESKDTKLTIRISEEDLKEIDEFLTFNSKFGSRSEFIRHSVLDYIAKSRVSLERDDNDPLPVERNLDEIITDAVNQGLFKSKSEAIGEILNQAFKTGMIVELFRAKMTSYVSLKKELTEFAKARSEGKIGKEVRK
;
A
#
# COMPACT_ATOMS: atom_id res chain seq x y z
N MET A 1 14.75 -0.17 32.64
CA MET A 1 15.46 1.06 32.26
C MET A 1 14.53 1.83 31.34
N THR A 2 13.99 2.95 31.81
CA THR A 2 13.11 3.84 31.03
C THR A 2 13.97 4.61 30.04
N SER A 3 13.87 4.30 28.74
CA SER A 3 14.48 5.11 27.70
C SER A 3 13.76 6.46 27.64
N GLU A 4 14.38 7.52 28.17
CA GLU A 4 13.94 8.89 27.93
C GLU A 4 13.89 9.14 26.42
N SER A 5 12.74 9.60 25.89
CA SER A 5 12.67 9.99 24.49
C SER A 5 13.52 11.24 24.29
N LYS A 6 14.65 11.09 23.61
CA LYS A 6 15.51 12.22 23.25
C LYS A 6 14.94 12.89 22.02
N ASP A 7 13.89 13.68 22.22
CA ASP A 7 13.30 14.49 21.17
C ASP A 7 14.29 15.61 20.78
N THR A 8 14.55 15.76 19.47
CA THR A 8 15.45 16.78 18.93
C THR A 8 14.67 17.77 18.08
N LYS A 9 14.93 19.07 18.27
CA LYS A 9 14.28 20.14 17.50
C LYS A 9 15.00 20.35 16.16
N LEU A 10 14.23 20.30 15.08
CA LEU A 10 14.67 20.66 13.74
C LEU A 10 14.10 22.02 13.35
N THR A 11 14.92 22.89 12.78
CA THR A 11 14.49 24.17 12.20
C THR A 11 14.70 24.11 10.69
N ILE A 12 13.64 24.33 9.92
CA ILE A 12 13.66 24.31 8.45
C ILE A 12 13.35 25.70 7.90
N ARG A 13 13.98 26.04 6.77
CA ARG A 13 13.58 27.21 5.96
C ARG A 13 12.61 26.72 4.90
N ILE A 14 11.46 27.37 4.80
CA ILE A 14 10.38 27.05 3.86
C ILE A 14 9.76 28.36 3.40
N SER A 15 9.22 28.40 2.17
CA SER A 15 8.52 29.59 1.68
C SER A 15 7.19 29.77 2.43
N GLU A 16 6.66 30.99 2.44
CA GLU A 16 5.34 31.26 3.03
C GLU A 16 4.21 30.56 2.26
N GLU A 17 4.37 30.43 0.94
CA GLU A 17 3.40 29.76 0.05
C GLU A 17 3.31 28.26 0.37
N ASP A 18 4.44 27.56 0.47
CA ASP A 18 4.46 26.13 0.82
C ASP A 18 3.94 25.89 2.24
N LEU A 19 4.25 26.79 3.19
CA LEU A 19 3.73 26.69 4.55
C LEU A 19 2.20 26.82 4.59
N LYS A 20 1.65 27.73 3.77
CA LYS A 20 0.21 27.92 3.65
C LYS A 20 -0.47 26.70 3.03
N GLU A 21 0.12 26.10 2.01
CA GLU A 21 -0.40 24.87 1.41
C GLU A 21 -0.45 23.73 2.45
N ILE A 22 0.61 23.58 3.27
CA ILE A 22 0.63 22.60 4.36
C ILE A 22 -0.51 22.86 5.36
N ASP A 23 -0.74 24.12 5.72
CA ASP A 23 -1.83 24.47 6.64
C ASP A 23 -3.20 24.17 6.07
N GLU A 24 -3.44 24.54 4.82
CA GLU A 24 -4.68 24.23 4.10
C GLU A 24 -4.89 22.72 4.05
N PHE A 25 -3.87 21.94 3.68
CA PHE A 25 -3.94 20.49 3.68
C PHE A 25 -4.34 19.91 5.05
N LEU A 26 -3.79 20.43 6.15
CA LEU A 26 -4.10 19.97 7.51
C LEU A 26 -5.51 20.31 7.95
N THR A 27 -6.10 21.42 7.46
CA THR A 27 -7.51 21.74 7.76
C THR A 27 -8.50 20.75 7.17
N PHE A 28 -8.18 20.15 6.01
CA PHE A 28 -9.03 19.13 5.37
C PHE A 28 -8.70 17.71 5.79
N ASN A 29 -7.53 17.47 6.40
CA ASN A 29 -7.05 16.14 6.78
C ASN A 29 -6.74 16.08 8.28
N SER A 30 -7.77 15.84 9.09
CA SER A 30 -7.69 15.73 10.56
C SER A 30 -6.90 14.52 11.09
N LYS A 31 -6.30 13.73 10.20
CA LYS A 31 -5.45 12.58 10.55
C LYS A 31 -4.16 13.00 11.26
N PHE A 32 -3.71 14.24 11.09
CA PHE A 32 -2.52 14.78 11.75
C PHE A 32 -2.92 15.89 12.73
N GLY A 33 -2.44 15.82 13.97
CA GLY A 33 -2.75 16.79 15.01
C GLY A 33 -1.88 18.05 14.95
N SER A 34 -0.76 18.03 14.22
CA SER A 34 0.12 19.20 14.08
C SER A 34 0.99 19.17 12.81
N ARG A 35 1.53 20.33 12.42
CA ARG A 35 2.56 20.44 11.36
C ARG A 35 3.76 19.54 11.62
N SER A 36 4.24 19.48 12.86
CA SER A 36 5.40 18.68 13.24
C SER A 36 5.13 17.17 13.11
N GLU A 37 3.93 16.74 13.46
CA GLU A 37 3.51 15.35 13.28
C GLU A 37 3.39 14.99 11.80
N PHE A 38 2.74 15.85 11.01
CA PHE A 38 2.63 15.67 9.56
C PHE A 38 3.99 15.58 8.89
N ILE A 39 4.90 16.53 9.14
CA ILE A 39 6.24 16.53 8.55
C ILE A 39 7.00 15.27 8.97
N ARG A 40 6.93 14.86 10.23
CA ARG A 40 7.57 13.63 10.71
C ARG A 40 7.05 12.40 9.96
N HIS A 41 5.73 12.28 9.82
CA HIS A 41 5.11 11.16 9.11
C HIS A 41 5.46 11.16 7.62
N SER A 42 5.36 12.30 6.95
CA SER A 42 5.67 12.44 5.53
C SER A 42 7.13 12.13 5.23
N VAL A 43 8.05 12.61 6.06
CA VAL A 43 9.49 12.32 5.92
C VAL A 43 9.76 10.83 6.14
N LEU A 44 9.19 10.21 7.18
CA LEU A 44 9.39 8.78 7.44
C LEU A 44 8.77 7.90 6.35
N ASP A 45 7.60 8.26 5.84
CA ASP A 45 6.93 7.57 4.73
C ASP A 45 7.75 7.70 3.43
N TYR A 46 8.27 8.90 3.15
CA TYR A 46 9.17 9.11 2.02
C TYR A 46 10.46 8.29 2.17
N ILE A 47 11.07 8.26 3.35
CA ILE A 47 12.27 7.43 3.62
C ILE A 47 11.94 5.94 3.45
N ALA A 48 10.80 5.48 3.95
CA ALA A 48 10.38 4.08 3.80
C ALA A 48 10.18 3.72 2.32
N LYS A 49 9.47 4.56 1.56
CA LYS A 49 9.25 4.39 0.13
C LYS A 49 10.54 4.45 -0.68
N SER A 50 11.41 5.42 -0.40
CA SER A 50 12.70 5.57 -1.09
C SER A 50 13.69 4.47 -0.75
N ARG A 51 13.68 3.91 0.46
CA ARG A 51 14.46 2.69 0.78
C ARG A 51 13.93 1.47 0.05
N VAL A 52 12.62 1.37 -0.11
CA VAL A 52 12.01 0.34 -0.96
C VAL A 52 12.33 0.61 -2.44
N SER A 53 12.46 1.87 -2.87
CA SER A 53 12.80 2.25 -4.24
C SER A 53 14.30 2.21 -4.57
N LEU A 54 15.22 2.35 -3.62
CA LEU A 54 16.67 2.20 -3.86
C LEU A 54 17.07 0.74 -4.09
N GLU A 55 16.16 -0.20 -3.82
CA GLU A 55 16.25 -1.60 -4.27
C GLU A 55 15.35 -1.89 -5.49
N ARG A 56 14.73 -0.86 -6.09
CA ARG A 56 13.90 -0.97 -7.30
C ARG A 56 14.54 -0.21 -8.43
N ASP A 57 14.77 -0.88 -9.54
CA ASP A 57 15.04 -0.20 -10.80
C ASP A 57 13.75 0.51 -11.23
N ASP A 58 13.76 1.84 -11.29
CA ASP A 58 12.62 2.67 -11.73
C ASP A 58 12.23 2.41 -13.21
N ASN A 59 12.96 1.55 -13.93
CA ASN A 59 12.61 1.07 -15.26
C ASN A 59 11.73 -0.19 -15.31
N ASP A 60 11.36 -0.79 -14.17
CA ASP A 60 10.53 -2.01 -14.21
C ASP A 60 9.03 -1.69 -14.00
N PRO A 61 8.20 -1.74 -15.06
CA PRO A 61 6.79 -1.32 -15.01
C PRO A 61 5.88 -2.27 -14.21
N LEU A 62 6.41 -3.34 -13.64
CA LEU A 62 5.65 -4.32 -12.88
C LEU A 62 6.29 -4.52 -11.50
N PRO A 63 5.65 -4.07 -10.40
CA PRO A 63 6.13 -4.39 -9.07
C PRO A 63 5.90 -5.87 -8.79
N VAL A 64 6.91 -6.68 -9.12
CA VAL A 64 6.94 -8.09 -8.79
C VAL A 64 7.38 -8.25 -7.33
N GLU A 65 6.78 -9.16 -6.56
CA GLU A 65 7.28 -9.49 -5.21
C GLU A 65 8.76 -9.92 -5.29
N ARG A 66 9.60 -9.51 -4.30
CA ARG A 66 11.07 -9.76 -4.31
C ARG A 66 11.43 -11.21 -4.63
N ASN A 67 10.70 -12.18 -4.06
CA ASN A 67 10.95 -13.60 -4.28
C ASN A 67 10.76 -14.01 -5.74
N LEU A 68 9.83 -13.35 -6.45
CA LEU A 68 9.47 -13.67 -7.82
C LEU A 68 10.42 -12.98 -8.81
N ASP A 69 10.98 -11.81 -8.44
CA ASP A 69 12.08 -11.20 -9.19
C ASP A 69 13.37 -12.02 -9.10
N GLU A 70 13.70 -12.59 -7.93
CA GLU A 70 14.83 -13.51 -7.77
C GLU A 70 14.68 -14.74 -8.68
N ILE A 71 13.49 -15.37 -8.68
CA ILE A 71 13.19 -16.52 -9.55
C ILE A 71 13.30 -16.16 -11.04
N ILE A 72 12.79 -15.00 -11.46
CA ILE A 72 12.88 -14.54 -12.85
C ILE A 72 14.34 -14.26 -13.23
N THR A 73 15.11 -13.64 -12.31
CA THR A 73 16.53 -13.35 -12.51
C THR A 73 17.33 -14.63 -12.69
N ASP A 74 17.10 -15.64 -11.84
CA ASP A 74 17.74 -16.94 -11.95
C ASP A 74 17.40 -17.65 -13.26
N ALA A 75 16.15 -17.57 -13.71
CA ALA A 75 15.73 -18.16 -14.97
C ALA A 75 16.43 -17.52 -16.18
N VAL A 76 16.63 -16.19 -16.15
CA VAL A 76 17.40 -15.47 -17.19
C VAL A 76 18.87 -15.85 -17.13
N ASN A 77 19.46 -15.93 -15.93
CA ASN A 77 20.87 -16.31 -15.74
C ASN A 77 21.15 -17.75 -16.19
N GLN A 78 20.17 -18.64 -16.08
CA GLN A 78 20.24 -20.02 -16.58
C GLN A 78 20.01 -20.12 -18.11
N GLY A 79 19.75 -19.01 -18.79
CA GLY A 79 19.53 -18.96 -20.23
C GLY A 79 18.16 -19.47 -20.68
N LEU A 80 17.19 -19.61 -19.76
CA LEU A 80 15.82 -20.01 -20.10
C LEU A 80 15.08 -18.89 -20.84
N PHE A 81 15.43 -17.63 -20.57
CA PHE A 81 14.89 -16.44 -21.21
C PHE A 81 16.03 -15.45 -21.51
N LYS A 82 15.89 -14.65 -22.58
CA LYS A 82 16.91 -13.66 -22.98
C LYS A 82 16.88 -12.39 -22.13
N SER A 83 15.75 -12.11 -21.49
CA SER A 83 15.57 -10.95 -20.61
C SER A 83 14.45 -11.19 -19.61
N LYS A 84 14.45 -10.43 -18.50
CA LYS A 84 13.35 -10.43 -17.52
C LYS A 84 12.01 -10.09 -18.18
N SER A 85 12.00 -9.13 -19.10
CA SER A 85 10.80 -8.73 -19.84
C SER A 85 10.20 -9.88 -20.67
N GLU A 86 11.05 -10.66 -21.35
CA GLU A 86 10.61 -11.86 -22.09
C GLU A 86 10.04 -12.92 -21.16
N ALA A 87 10.71 -13.18 -20.03
CA ALA A 87 10.25 -14.13 -19.02
C ALA A 87 8.87 -13.76 -18.47
N ILE A 88 8.67 -12.49 -18.11
CA ILE A 88 7.38 -11.97 -17.62
C ILE A 88 6.32 -12.10 -18.72
N GLY A 89 6.65 -11.75 -19.96
CA GLY A 89 5.72 -11.85 -21.09
C GLY A 89 5.24 -13.28 -21.35
N GLU A 90 6.16 -14.25 -21.33
CA GLU A 90 5.85 -15.68 -21.47
C GLU A 90 4.98 -16.19 -20.31
N ILE A 91 5.33 -15.85 -19.07
CA ILE A 91 4.54 -16.23 -17.88
C ILE A 91 3.11 -15.69 -17.97
N LEU A 92 2.94 -14.42 -18.35
CA LEU A 92 1.61 -13.81 -18.50
C LEU A 92 0.81 -14.44 -19.64
N ASN A 93 1.45 -14.71 -20.79
CA ASN A 93 0.81 -15.39 -21.91
C ASN A 93 0.36 -16.80 -21.53
N GLN A 94 1.19 -17.52 -20.77
CA GLN A 94 0.84 -18.85 -20.28
C GLN A 94 -0.30 -18.79 -19.27
N ALA A 95 -0.27 -17.85 -18.32
CA ALA A 95 -1.34 -17.63 -17.35
C ALA A 95 -2.68 -17.25 -18.01
N PHE A 96 -2.62 -16.55 -19.16
CA PHE A 96 -3.80 -16.25 -19.96
C PHE A 96 -4.34 -17.51 -20.66
N LYS A 97 -3.47 -18.30 -21.32
CA LYS A 97 -3.84 -19.55 -22.01
C LYS A 97 -4.42 -20.60 -21.07
N THR A 98 -3.89 -20.71 -19.85
CA THR A 98 -4.36 -21.67 -18.84
C THR A 98 -5.64 -21.21 -18.14
N GLY A 99 -6.12 -19.99 -18.39
CA GLY A 99 -7.30 -19.43 -17.74
C GLY A 99 -7.06 -18.97 -16.29
N MET A 100 -5.83 -19.05 -15.80
CA MET A 100 -5.46 -18.68 -14.43
C MET A 100 -5.79 -17.21 -14.13
N ILE A 101 -5.63 -16.32 -15.12
CA ILE A 101 -6.03 -14.91 -15.00
C ILE A 101 -7.54 -14.79 -14.78
N VAL A 102 -8.35 -15.54 -15.54
CA VAL A 102 -9.82 -15.53 -15.43
C VAL A 102 -10.26 -16.05 -14.07
N GLU A 103 -9.63 -17.11 -13.56
CA GLU A 103 -9.91 -17.65 -12.23
C GLU A 103 -9.56 -16.65 -11.13
N LEU A 104 -8.43 -15.96 -11.25
CA LEU A 104 -8.02 -14.92 -10.31
C LEU A 104 -9.08 -13.80 -10.24
N PHE A 105 -9.56 -13.32 -11.39
CA PHE A 105 -10.62 -12.32 -11.45
C PHE A 105 -11.93 -12.82 -10.85
N ARG A 106 -12.34 -14.06 -11.12
CA ARG A 106 -13.53 -14.66 -10.51
C ARG A 106 -13.41 -14.73 -8.99
N ALA A 107 -12.27 -15.19 -8.46
CA ALA A 107 -12.04 -15.29 -7.03
C ALA A 107 -12.13 -13.91 -6.34
N LYS A 108 -11.53 -12.88 -6.95
CA LYS A 108 -11.62 -11.49 -6.45
C LYS A 108 -13.04 -10.95 -6.51
N MET A 109 -13.78 -11.22 -7.58
CA MET A 109 -15.17 -10.78 -7.72
C MET A 109 -16.08 -11.43 -6.67
N THR A 110 -15.92 -12.74 -6.42
CA THR A 110 -16.66 -13.45 -5.37
C THR A 110 -16.36 -12.86 -3.99
N SER A 111 -15.08 -12.59 -3.70
CA SER A 111 -14.66 -11.97 -2.43
C SER A 111 -15.23 -10.56 -2.27
N TYR A 112 -15.31 -9.78 -3.35
CA TYR A 112 -15.93 -8.46 -3.34
C TYR A 112 -17.44 -8.54 -3.06
N VAL A 113 -18.13 -9.49 -3.70
CA VAL A 113 -19.57 -9.69 -3.50
C VAL A 113 -19.88 -10.12 -2.07
N SER A 114 -19.07 -11.02 -1.47
CA SER A 114 -19.25 -11.43 -0.07
C SER A 114 -19.03 -10.27 0.89
N LEU A 115 -17.94 -9.51 0.73
CA LEU A 115 -17.67 -8.32 1.56
C LEU A 115 -18.77 -7.28 1.46
N LYS A 116 -19.28 -7.02 0.25
CA LYS A 116 -20.38 -6.08 0.05
C LYS A 116 -21.65 -6.54 0.77
N LYS A 117 -21.94 -7.85 0.70
CA LYS A 117 -23.10 -8.45 1.38
C LYS A 117 -22.98 -8.31 2.90
N GLU A 118 -21.84 -8.66 3.48
CA GLU A 118 -21.56 -8.51 4.91
C GLU A 118 -21.69 -7.05 5.37
N LEU A 119 -21.17 -6.10 4.60
CA LEU A 119 -21.30 -4.67 4.89
C LEU A 119 -22.77 -4.22 4.88
N THR A 120 -23.56 -4.67 3.90
CA THR A 120 -25.00 -4.36 3.86
C THR A 120 -25.79 -5.00 5.00
N GLU A 121 -25.47 -6.25 5.38
CA GLU A 121 -26.10 -6.93 6.52
C GLU A 121 -25.75 -6.25 7.84
N PHE A 122 -24.49 -5.83 8.01
CA PHE A 122 -24.03 -5.06 9.16
C PHE A 122 -24.74 -3.70 9.27
N ALA A 123 -24.86 -2.97 8.15
CA ALA A 123 -25.58 -1.70 8.10
C ALA A 123 -27.07 -1.87 8.47
N LYS A 124 -27.71 -2.94 7.98
CA LYS A 124 -29.10 -3.27 8.30
C LYS A 124 -29.27 -3.65 9.77
N ALA A 125 -28.42 -4.52 10.32
CA ALA A 125 -28.44 -4.91 11.74
C ALA A 125 -28.20 -3.73 12.70
N ARG A 126 -27.39 -2.74 12.27
CA ARG A 126 -27.19 -1.48 12.99
C ARG A 126 -28.45 -0.61 12.97
N SER A 127 -29.12 -0.48 11.81
CA SER A 127 -30.38 0.28 11.69
C SER A 127 -31.54 -0.36 12.44
N GLU A 128 -31.54 -1.68 12.62
CA GLU A 128 -32.55 -2.45 13.38
C GLU A 128 -32.25 -2.53 14.89
N GLY A 129 -31.19 -1.88 15.39
CA GLY A 129 -30.89 -1.79 16.83
C GLY A 129 -30.41 -3.08 17.49
N LYS A 130 -30.02 -4.11 16.73
CA LYS A 130 -29.63 -5.44 17.25
C LYS A 130 -28.23 -5.53 17.82
N ILE A 131 -27.37 -4.52 17.59
CA ILE A 131 -25.94 -4.54 17.97
C ILE A 131 -25.70 -3.83 19.33
N GLY A 132 -26.72 -3.24 19.96
CA GLY A 132 -26.55 -2.33 21.11
C GLY A 132 -26.91 -2.84 22.51
N LYS A 133 -27.31 -4.10 22.72
CA LYS A 133 -27.88 -4.56 24.01
C LYS A 133 -26.97 -5.39 24.92
N GLU A 134 -25.74 -5.72 24.54
CA GLU A 134 -24.86 -6.58 25.36
C GLU A 134 -23.82 -5.87 26.22
N VAL A 135 -23.79 -4.53 26.27
CA VAL A 135 -22.83 -3.79 27.11
C VAL A 135 -23.53 -3.06 28.26
N ARG A 136 -24.49 -3.71 28.93
CA ARG A 136 -25.00 -3.29 30.26
C ARG A 136 -25.56 -4.49 31.02
N LYS A 137 -24.68 -5.26 31.64
CA LYS A 137 -24.98 -6.00 32.87
C LYS A 137 -23.81 -5.83 33.83
#